data_AF-A0A7S0FKW0-F1
#
_entry.id   AF-A0A7S0FKW0-F1
#
_cell.length_a   1.000
_cell.length_b   1.000
_cell.length_c   1.000
_cell.angle_alpha   90.00
_cell.angle_beta   90.00
_cell.angle_gamma   90.00
#
_symmetry.space_group_name_H-M   'P 1'
#
loop_
_entity.id
_entity.type
_entity.pdbx_description
1 polymer ?
#
loop_
_entity_poly.entity_id
_entity_poly.type
_entity_poly.pdbx_seq_one_letter_code
_entity_poly.pdbx_strand_id
1 'polypeptide(L)'
;MAVALVWLAALAAWALATDGPGQRPVPGTTEPKATVPNETSEFRYPGVPMTGSKCECLNWKKLYEAERLWCGEGLEFFEYANWSDGVEKEQLLHSMTEPTVHGLQIYAHICSEFFAHLDSNRCINMGGFGWDPDDWKSTSQWCYVPFSCQELHGGARFLRKPVSWKICKQGEDSLLRDASPMEIFRLFQNSTDQRILGTAMRYSWPSLRPELWWDLKKKWKARDFKGMPQMLQSAIKHNVPLLIETLPLSHAAILAPKKILFNGTLWALTCMRPLRECLWVEDEFGHPEL
;
A
#
# COMPACT_ATOMS: atom_id res chain seq x y z
N MET A 1 7.54 -50.84 -12.30
CA MET A 1 6.42 -50.93 -11.34
C MET A 1 6.94 -51.34 -9.95
N ALA A 2 7.75 -50.51 -9.28
CA ALA A 2 8.31 -50.84 -7.97
C ALA A 2 8.72 -49.60 -7.14
N VAL A 3 7.95 -48.51 -7.21
CA VAL A 3 8.23 -47.29 -6.40
C VAL A 3 6.96 -46.74 -5.70
N ALA A 4 5.80 -47.38 -5.87
CA ALA A 4 4.51 -46.85 -5.37
C ALA A 4 4.10 -47.32 -3.96
N LEU A 5 4.94 -48.02 -3.20
CA LEU A 5 4.53 -48.71 -1.95
C LEU A 5 5.15 -48.19 -0.65
N VAL A 6 5.94 -47.10 -0.68
CA VAL A 6 6.59 -46.57 0.54
C VAL A 6 5.82 -45.41 1.19
N TRP A 7 4.83 -44.81 0.51
CA TRP A 7 4.14 -43.62 1.00
C TRP A 7 2.87 -43.87 1.85
N LEU A 8 2.41 -45.11 2.00
CA LEU A 8 1.18 -45.42 2.75
C LEU A 8 1.40 -45.84 4.22
N ALA A 9 2.65 -45.98 4.69
CA ALA A 9 2.95 -46.39 6.07
C ALA A 9 3.19 -45.23 7.05
N ALA A 10 3.29 -43.98 6.58
CA ALA A 10 3.64 -42.83 7.43
C ALA A 10 2.43 -42.06 8.00
N LEU A 11 1.20 -42.36 7.59
CA LEU A 11 0.00 -41.64 8.03
C LEU A 11 -0.79 -42.32 9.16
N ALA A 12 -0.40 -43.52 9.60
CA ALA A 12 -1.12 -44.27 10.64
C ALA A 12 -0.54 -44.10 12.07
N ALA A 13 0.57 -43.38 12.25
CA ALA A 13 1.26 -43.29 13.54
C ALA A 13 1.02 -41.98 14.32
N TRP A 14 0.10 -41.13 13.88
CA TRP A 14 -0.16 -39.81 14.50
C TRP A 14 -1.57 -39.66 15.10
N ALA A 15 -2.24 -40.78 15.41
CA ALA A 15 -3.61 -40.78 15.93
C ALA A 15 -3.74 -41.35 17.36
N LEU A 16 -2.65 -41.66 18.06
CA LEU A 16 -2.70 -42.31 19.38
C LEU A 16 -1.65 -41.75 20.35
N ALA A 17 -1.79 -40.49 20.74
CA ALA A 17 -1.20 -39.98 21.99
C ALA A 17 -1.73 -38.57 22.29
N THR A 18 -2.70 -38.44 23.20
CA THR A 18 -2.79 -37.37 24.22
C THR A 18 -4.07 -37.54 25.06
N ASP A 19 -4.18 -38.67 25.77
CA ASP A 19 -5.03 -38.71 26.97
C ASP A 19 -4.24 -38.08 28.12
N GLY A 20 -4.47 -36.78 28.34
CA GLY A 20 -3.98 -36.06 29.50
C GLY A 20 -4.82 -36.38 30.75
N PRO A 21 -4.22 -36.41 31.95
CA PRO A 21 -4.93 -36.74 33.19
C PRO A 21 -5.98 -35.66 33.53
N GLY A 22 -7.20 -36.13 33.82
CA GLY A 22 -8.35 -35.31 34.17
C GLY A 22 -8.07 -34.35 35.33
N GLN A 23 -8.24 -33.06 35.05
CA GLN A 23 -8.31 -32.03 36.07
C GLN A 23 -9.67 -32.11 36.77
N ARG A 24 -9.65 -32.22 38.10
CA ARG A 24 -10.84 -32.14 38.94
C ARG A 24 -11.38 -30.70 38.92
N PRO A 25 -12.72 -30.50 38.94
CA PRO A 25 -13.32 -29.18 39.06
C PRO A 25 -12.96 -28.55 40.41
N VAL A 26 -12.32 -27.38 40.36
CA VAL A 26 -12.07 -26.54 41.54
C VAL A 26 -13.38 -25.80 41.87
N PRO A 27 -13.90 -25.90 43.11
CA PRO A 27 -15.10 -25.17 43.52
C PRO A 27 -14.82 -23.68 43.68
N GLY A 28 -15.51 -22.87 42.88
CA GLY A 28 -16.08 -21.58 43.27
C GLY A 28 -15.18 -20.58 43.99
N THR A 29 -14.20 -20.01 43.30
CA THR A 29 -13.73 -18.66 43.60
C THR A 29 -14.59 -17.67 42.83
N THR A 30 -15.46 -16.97 43.54
CA THR A 30 -16.18 -15.79 43.05
C THR A 30 -15.17 -14.68 42.81
N GLU A 31 -14.67 -14.59 41.57
CA GLU A 31 -13.90 -13.43 41.14
C GLU A 31 -14.75 -12.17 41.33
N PRO A 32 -14.27 -11.15 42.06
CA PRO A 32 -14.93 -9.87 42.10
C PRO A 32 -14.99 -9.33 40.66
N LYS A 33 -16.21 -9.08 40.16
CA LYS A 33 -16.42 -8.31 38.93
C LYS A 33 -15.60 -7.04 39.03
N ALA A 34 -14.46 -7.00 38.36
CA ALA A 34 -13.69 -5.79 38.19
C ALA A 34 -14.60 -4.81 37.46
N THR A 35 -15.16 -3.85 38.18
CA THR A 35 -15.78 -2.66 37.61
C THR A 35 -14.67 -1.96 36.85
N VAL A 36 -14.66 -2.17 35.53
CA VAL A 36 -13.87 -1.37 34.59
C VAL A 36 -14.18 0.09 34.93
N PRO A 37 -13.17 0.88 35.36
CA PRO A 37 -13.39 2.27 35.67
C PRO A 37 -14.08 2.91 34.49
N ASN A 38 -15.18 3.60 34.77
CA ASN A 38 -15.85 4.49 33.84
C ASN A 38 -14.91 5.69 33.63
N GLU A 39 -13.78 5.44 32.99
CA GLU A 39 -12.76 6.40 32.65
C GLU A 39 -13.35 7.20 31.51
N THR A 40 -14.08 8.26 31.90
CA THR A 40 -14.56 9.31 31.03
C THR A 40 -13.44 9.66 30.07
N SER A 41 -13.67 9.29 28.81
CA SER A 41 -12.77 9.32 27.66
C SER A 41 -12.46 10.76 27.23
N GLU A 42 -11.97 11.55 28.18
CA GLU A 42 -11.67 12.96 28.05
C GLU A 42 -10.16 13.22 28.11
N PHE A 43 -9.36 12.24 27.70
CA PHE A 43 -8.11 12.55 27.00
C PHE A 43 -8.49 13.18 25.65
N ARG A 44 -9.01 14.41 25.73
CA ARG A 44 -9.22 15.31 24.61
C ARG A 44 -7.83 15.65 24.10
N TYR A 45 -7.40 14.90 23.10
CA TYR A 45 -6.43 15.31 22.10
C TYR A 45 -6.72 16.77 21.68
N PRO A 46 -6.03 17.78 22.23
CA PRO A 46 -6.38 19.18 21.99
C PRO A 46 -5.90 19.58 20.60
N GLY A 47 -6.71 20.27 19.81
CA GLY A 47 -6.16 21.28 18.91
C GLY A 47 -6.17 21.05 17.39
N VAL A 48 -6.64 19.93 16.86
CA VAL A 48 -7.01 19.88 15.43
C VAL A 48 -8.50 19.61 15.35
N PRO A 49 -9.32 20.60 14.99
CA PRO A 49 -10.71 20.31 14.69
C PRO A 49 -10.68 19.28 13.56
N MET A 50 -11.27 18.11 13.80
CA MET A 50 -11.49 17.10 12.77
C MET A 50 -12.56 17.65 11.81
N THR A 51 -12.21 18.73 11.11
CA THR A 51 -13.05 19.49 10.21
C THR A 51 -13.24 18.66 8.98
N GLY A 52 -14.36 17.95 8.97
CA GLY A 52 -14.88 17.19 7.85
C GLY A 52 -16.29 16.76 8.24
N SER A 53 -17.11 16.38 7.26
CA SER A 53 -18.29 15.59 7.58
C SER A 53 -17.87 14.32 8.36
N LYS A 54 -18.79 13.68 9.11
CA LYS A 54 -18.45 12.59 10.06
C LYS A 54 -17.54 11.49 9.49
N CYS A 55 -17.49 11.30 8.18
CA CYS A 55 -16.70 10.29 7.49
C CYS A 55 -15.85 10.82 6.32
N GLU A 56 -15.57 12.12 6.27
CA GLU A 56 -14.63 12.67 5.28
C GLU A 56 -13.19 12.29 5.64
N CYS A 57 -12.39 12.02 4.62
CA CYS A 57 -10.96 11.76 4.80
C CYS A 57 -10.26 12.95 5.44
N LEU A 58 -9.37 12.66 6.39
CA LEU A 58 -8.52 13.63 7.05
C LEU A 58 -7.33 13.96 6.14
N ASN A 59 -6.85 15.20 6.23
CA ASN A 59 -5.63 15.61 5.52
C ASN A 59 -4.40 14.93 6.13
N TRP A 60 -3.61 14.23 5.31
CA TRP A 60 -2.47 13.43 5.75
C TRP A 60 -1.42 14.27 6.49
N LYS A 61 -0.92 15.33 5.85
CA LYS A 61 0.08 16.24 6.44
C LYS A 61 -0.35 16.77 7.81
N LYS A 62 -1.55 17.35 7.92
CA LYS A 62 -2.08 17.90 9.19
C LYS A 62 -2.19 16.84 10.28
N LEU A 63 -2.49 15.61 9.89
CA LEU A 63 -2.67 14.50 10.82
C LEU A 63 -1.34 14.05 11.44
N TYR A 64 -0.27 13.99 10.64
CA TYR A 64 1.09 13.72 11.12
C TYR A 64 1.68 14.91 11.90
N GLU A 65 1.49 16.15 11.44
CA GLU A 65 1.93 17.37 12.16
C GLU A 65 1.32 17.48 13.56
N ALA A 66 0.11 16.95 13.75
CA ALA A 66 -0.58 16.95 15.03
C ALA A 66 -0.27 15.73 15.92
N GLU A 67 0.66 14.88 15.49
CA GLU A 67 1.12 13.68 16.20
C GLU A 67 -0.04 12.77 16.67
N ARG A 68 -1.12 12.71 15.88
CA ARG A 68 -2.32 11.91 16.22
C ARG A 68 -2.13 10.43 15.94
N LEU A 69 -1.20 10.11 15.07
CA LEU A 69 -0.80 8.76 14.70
C LEU A 69 0.66 8.75 14.29
N TRP A 70 1.25 7.57 14.34
CA TRP A 70 2.59 7.33 13.82
C TRP A 70 2.48 6.60 12.50
N CYS A 71 3.41 6.91 11.60
CA CYS A 71 3.44 6.23 10.31
C CYS A 71 3.69 4.73 10.50
N GLY A 72 2.89 3.92 9.82
CA GLY A 72 2.90 2.46 9.95
C GLY A 72 1.96 1.92 11.02
N GLU A 73 1.19 2.79 11.72
CA GLU A 73 0.03 2.33 12.47
C GLU A 73 -1.14 1.95 11.54
N GLY A 74 -1.23 2.51 10.34
CA GLY A 74 -2.26 2.19 9.35
C GLY A 74 -1.79 1.22 8.26
N LEU A 75 -2.19 1.50 7.02
CA LEU A 75 -1.89 0.67 5.84
C LEU A 75 -0.75 1.25 4.99
N GLU A 76 0.08 2.15 5.53
CA GLU A 76 1.17 2.80 4.79
C GLU A 76 2.17 1.78 4.22
N PHE A 77 2.39 0.67 4.93
CA PHE A 77 3.31 -0.40 4.55
C PHE A 77 2.59 -1.68 4.09
N PHE A 78 1.31 -1.60 3.72
CA PHE A 78 0.52 -2.78 3.33
C PHE A 78 1.18 -3.59 2.20
N GLU A 79 1.87 -2.94 1.26
CA GLU A 79 2.60 -3.62 0.19
C GLU A 79 3.83 -4.42 0.67
N TYR A 80 4.49 -3.97 1.74
CA TYR A 80 5.66 -4.63 2.31
C TYR A 80 5.27 -5.76 3.27
N ALA A 81 4.05 -5.69 3.77
CA ALA A 81 3.47 -6.75 4.56
C ALA A 81 3.03 -7.89 3.64
N ASN A 82 3.86 -8.95 3.53
CA ASN A 82 3.54 -10.17 2.80
C ASN A 82 2.06 -10.54 3.01
N TRP A 83 1.31 -10.67 1.91
CA TRP A 83 -0.16 -10.62 1.77
C TRP A 83 -1.04 -11.55 2.63
N SER A 84 -0.49 -12.18 3.67
CA SER A 84 -1.17 -12.83 4.79
C SER A 84 -1.41 -11.81 5.90
N ASP A 85 -2.67 -11.44 6.15
CA ASP A 85 -3.23 -10.90 7.41
C ASP A 85 -2.47 -9.77 8.14
N GLY A 86 -1.59 -9.06 7.45
CA GLY A 86 -0.67 -8.09 8.04
C GLY A 86 0.65 -8.74 8.46
N VAL A 87 1.74 -7.99 8.32
CA VAL A 87 2.95 -8.26 9.09
C VAL A 87 2.63 -7.86 10.52
N GLU A 88 2.91 -8.73 11.49
CA GLU A 88 2.75 -8.36 12.89
C GLU A 88 3.44 -7.01 13.09
N LYS A 89 2.76 -6.07 13.73
CA LYS A 89 3.28 -4.72 13.96
C LYS A 89 4.71 -4.79 14.50
N GLU A 90 5.00 -5.80 15.31
CA GLU A 90 6.29 -6.15 15.90
C GLU A 90 7.34 -6.52 14.85
N GLN A 91 7.01 -7.25 13.78
CA GLN A 91 7.93 -7.56 12.68
C GLN A 91 8.17 -6.35 11.79
N LEU A 92 7.15 -5.52 11.53
CA LEU A 92 7.33 -4.29 10.78
C LEU A 92 8.19 -3.32 11.59
N LEU A 93 7.87 -3.14 12.88
CA LEU A 93 8.70 -2.41 13.84
C LEU A 93 10.09 -3.02 13.93
N HIS A 94 10.26 -4.34 13.94
CA HIS A 94 11.57 -4.98 13.98
C HIS A 94 12.37 -4.64 12.72
N SER A 95 11.78 -4.75 11.54
CA SER A 95 12.44 -4.34 10.28
C SER A 95 12.75 -2.83 10.20
N MET A 96 11.97 -1.99 10.89
CA MET A 96 12.18 -0.54 10.98
C MET A 96 13.14 -0.15 12.13
N THR A 97 13.27 -0.98 13.17
CA THR A 97 14.13 -0.74 14.35
C THR A 97 15.46 -1.47 14.27
N GLU A 98 15.58 -2.52 13.46
CA GLU A 98 16.86 -3.08 13.06
C GLU A 98 17.57 -2.02 12.21
N PRO A 99 18.66 -1.41 12.70
CA PRO A 99 19.36 -0.32 12.04
C PRO A 99 20.22 -0.83 10.88
N THR A 100 19.69 -1.77 10.09
CA THR A 100 20.19 -1.90 8.74
C THR A 100 19.86 -0.58 8.04
N VAL A 101 20.83 -0.05 7.31
CA VAL A 101 20.70 1.21 6.55
C VAL A 101 19.42 1.21 5.67
N HIS A 102 18.91 0.03 5.34
CA HIS A 102 17.78 -0.16 4.44
C HIS A 102 16.41 0.15 5.06
N GLY A 103 16.09 -0.42 6.23
CA GLY A 103 14.79 -0.20 6.88
C GLY A 103 14.55 1.26 7.22
N LEU A 104 15.59 1.93 7.74
CA LEU A 104 15.55 3.36 8.06
C LEU A 104 15.34 4.23 6.82
N GLN A 105 15.96 3.89 5.68
CA GLN A 105 15.79 4.62 4.42
C GLN A 105 14.37 4.49 3.87
N ILE A 106 13.79 3.28 3.90
CA ILE A 106 12.41 3.06 3.45
C ILE A 106 11.44 3.82 4.35
N TYR A 107 11.60 3.73 5.67
CA TYR A 107 10.76 4.47 6.61
C TYR A 107 10.87 5.98 6.39
N ALA A 108 12.09 6.53 6.35
CA ALA A 108 12.30 7.96 6.12
C ALA A 108 11.64 8.41 4.80
N HIS A 109 11.78 7.60 3.75
CA HIS A 109 11.23 7.92 2.44
C HIS A 109 9.69 7.89 2.40
N ILE A 110 9.07 6.86 2.98
CA ILE A 110 7.61 6.70 2.97
C ILE A 110 6.98 7.65 3.98
N CYS A 111 7.43 7.62 5.22
CA CYS A 111 6.80 8.32 6.31
C CYS A 111 7.18 9.79 6.37
N SER A 112 8.48 10.06 6.49
CA SER A 112 8.97 11.43 6.73
C SER A 112 8.94 12.27 5.46
N GLU A 113 9.26 11.70 4.30
CA GLU A 113 9.35 12.43 3.05
C GLU A 113 8.02 12.45 2.26
N PHE A 114 7.24 11.36 2.24
CA PHE A 114 5.99 11.31 1.47
C PHE A 114 4.74 11.60 2.31
N PHE A 115 4.37 10.74 3.27
CA PHE A 115 3.11 10.83 4.01
C PHE A 115 3.00 12.11 4.85
N ALA A 116 4.07 12.47 5.57
CA ALA A 116 4.11 13.70 6.36
C ALA A 116 4.05 14.97 5.50
N HIS A 117 4.35 14.89 4.20
CA HIS A 117 4.32 16.02 3.27
C HIS A 117 3.11 16.04 2.33
N LEU A 118 2.30 14.98 2.30
CA LEU A 118 1.10 14.89 1.47
C LEU A 118 0.01 15.84 2.00
N ASP A 119 -0.01 17.07 1.50
CA ASP A 119 -1.02 18.07 1.86
C ASP A 119 -2.32 17.87 1.06
N SER A 120 -2.99 16.76 1.35
CA SER A 120 -4.21 16.34 0.69
C SER A 120 -5.03 15.48 1.64
N ASN A 121 -6.34 15.41 1.42
CA ASN A 121 -7.24 14.44 2.06
C ASN A 121 -7.64 13.30 1.09
N ARG A 122 -6.97 13.20 -0.06
CA ARG A 122 -7.27 12.14 -1.03
C ARG A 122 -6.91 10.77 -0.50
N CYS A 123 -7.72 9.79 -0.85
CA CYS A 123 -7.44 8.39 -0.59
C CYS A 123 -6.24 7.93 -1.41
N ILE A 124 -5.40 7.09 -0.82
CA ILE A 124 -4.22 6.56 -1.48
C ILE A 124 -4.40 5.07 -1.73
N ASN A 125 -3.71 4.56 -2.74
CA ASN A 125 -3.66 3.14 -3.05
C ASN A 125 -3.11 2.37 -1.84
N MET A 126 -3.72 1.24 -1.50
CA MET A 126 -3.17 0.34 -0.46
C MET A 126 -1.81 -0.27 -0.89
N GLY A 127 -1.43 -0.10 -2.15
CA GLY A 127 -0.21 -0.64 -2.71
C GLY A 127 -0.39 -2.08 -3.17
N GLY A 128 0.54 -2.56 -3.99
CA GLY A 128 0.50 -3.87 -4.59
C GLY A 128 0.91 -3.85 -6.06
N PHE A 129 1.67 -4.88 -6.45
CA PHE A 129 1.95 -5.19 -7.84
C PHE A 129 0.74 -5.88 -8.43
N GLY A 130 0.12 -5.28 -9.44
CA GLY A 130 -1.13 -5.85 -9.95
C GLY A 130 -2.14 -4.81 -10.34
N TRP A 131 -2.91 -5.10 -11.39
CA TRP A 131 -4.25 -4.57 -11.55
C TRP A 131 -5.15 -5.77 -11.84
N ASP A 132 -6.02 -6.07 -10.88
CA ASP A 132 -7.08 -7.03 -11.04
C ASP A 132 -8.38 -6.38 -10.54
N PRO A 133 -9.32 -6.04 -11.42
CA PRO A 133 -10.56 -5.38 -11.01
C PRO A 133 -11.38 -6.20 -10.01
N ASP A 134 -11.15 -7.52 -9.93
CA ASP A 134 -11.84 -8.43 -9.04
C ASP A 134 -11.09 -8.60 -7.69
N ASP A 135 -9.83 -8.16 -7.59
CA ASP A 135 -9.06 -8.15 -6.34
C ASP A 135 -9.15 -6.80 -5.65
N TRP A 136 -9.90 -6.75 -4.55
CA TRP A 136 -10.03 -5.55 -3.72
C TRP A 136 -8.67 -5.01 -3.25
N LYS A 137 -7.65 -5.86 -3.05
CA LYS A 137 -6.33 -5.40 -2.60
C LYS A 137 -5.64 -4.54 -3.65
N SER A 138 -5.84 -4.85 -4.93
CA SER A 138 -5.27 -4.09 -6.05
C SER A 138 -6.10 -2.84 -6.42
N THR A 139 -7.40 -2.86 -6.11
CA THR A 139 -8.34 -1.80 -6.50
C THR A 139 -8.65 -0.81 -5.39
N SER A 140 -8.41 -1.14 -4.12
CA SER A 140 -8.82 -0.30 -3.00
C SER A 140 -7.87 0.86 -2.75
N GLN A 141 -8.48 2.00 -2.42
CA GLN A 141 -7.78 3.12 -1.81
C GLN A 141 -8.30 3.32 -0.40
N TRP A 142 -7.50 3.93 0.46
CA TRP A 142 -7.84 4.12 1.86
C TRP A 142 -7.44 5.51 2.34
N CYS A 143 -8.03 5.93 3.45
CA CYS A 143 -7.69 7.17 4.13
C CYS A 143 -7.98 7.08 5.63
N TYR A 144 -7.41 8.00 6.40
CA TYR A 144 -7.83 8.23 7.79
C TYR A 144 -9.11 9.06 7.85
N VAL A 145 -9.94 8.79 8.84
CA VAL A 145 -11.20 9.47 9.13
C VAL A 145 -11.33 9.75 10.62
N PRO A 146 -12.22 10.68 11.04
CA PRO A 146 -12.52 10.86 12.45
C PRO A 146 -12.95 9.54 13.13
N PHE A 147 -12.58 9.33 14.39
CA PHE A 147 -13.03 8.16 15.16
C PHE A 147 -14.57 8.03 15.24
N SER A 148 -15.28 9.15 15.14
CA SER A 148 -16.74 9.19 15.10
C SER A 148 -17.34 8.66 13.81
N CYS A 149 -16.55 8.41 12.76
CA CYS A 149 -17.01 7.78 11.54
C CYS A 149 -17.48 6.34 11.83
N GLN A 150 -18.67 6.01 11.33
CA GLN A 150 -19.24 4.66 11.43
C GLN A 150 -19.16 3.90 10.09
N GLU A 151 -18.99 4.62 8.99
CA GLU A 151 -18.93 4.07 7.63
C GLU A 151 -17.48 3.83 7.21
N LEU A 152 -16.91 2.72 7.69
CA LEU A 152 -15.50 2.38 7.43
C LEU A 152 -15.29 1.52 6.18
N HIS A 153 -16.36 0.97 5.60
CA HIS A 153 -16.34 0.20 4.35
C HIS A 153 -15.28 -0.94 4.31
N GLY A 154 -15.07 -1.65 5.42
CA GLY A 154 -14.02 -2.66 5.54
C GLY A 154 -12.76 -2.17 6.24
N GLY A 155 -12.71 -0.88 6.58
CA GLY A 155 -11.70 -0.32 7.47
C GLY A 155 -11.93 -0.58 8.94
N ALA A 156 -10.98 -0.12 9.77
CA ALA A 156 -10.95 -0.43 11.18
C ALA A 156 -10.73 0.81 12.06
N ARG A 157 -11.11 0.66 13.33
CA ARG A 157 -10.84 1.64 14.37
C ARG A 157 -9.53 1.32 15.07
N PHE A 158 -8.77 2.35 15.37
CA PHE A 158 -7.63 2.22 16.24
C PHE A 158 -8.07 2.18 17.70
N LEU A 159 -7.47 1.28 18.47
CA LEU A 159 -7.62 1.29 19.91
C LEU A 159 -6.88 2.50 20.48
N ARG A 160 -7.56 3.28 21.34
CA ARG A 160 -6.97 4.42 22.06
C ARG A 160 -6.38 5.52 21.17
N LYS A 161 -6.91 5.72 19.97
CA LYS A 161 -6.53 6.83 19.07
C LYS A 161 -7.78 7.61 18.64
N PRO A 162 -7.63 8.91 18.30
CA PRO A 162 -8.76 9.75 17.93
C PRO A 162 -9.17 9.62 16.45
N VAL A 163 -8.64 8.63 15.74
CA VAL A 163 -8.90 8.41 14.31
C VAL A 163 -9.27 6.96 14.03
N SER A 164 -9.83 6.73 12.85
CA SER A 164 -10.04 5.42 12.25
C SER A 164 -9.53 5.45 10.82
N TRP A 165 -9.52 4.33 10.13
CA TRP A 165 -9.28 4.31 8.69
C TRP A 165 -10.44 3.63 7.98
N LYS A 166 -10.68 4.01 6.73
CA LYS A 166 -11.71 3.42 5.88
C LYS A 166 -11.16 3.05 4.51
N ILE A 167 -11.84 2.12 3.85
CA ILE A 167 -11.70 1.93 2.41
C ILE A 167 -12.57 2.97 1.73
N CYS A 168 -12.00 3.65 0.74
CA CYS A 168 -12.65 4.72 0.02
C CYS A 168 -13.52 4.19 -1.11
N LYS A 169 -14.58 4.91 -1.41
CA LYS A 169 -15.49 4.57 -2.50
C LYS A 169 -15.35 5.54 -3.66
N GLN A 170 -15.33 4.97 -4.87
CA GLN A 170 -15.40 5.75 -6.11
C GLN A 170 -16.67 6.59 -6.16
N GLY A 171 -16.54 7.88 -6.47
CA GLY A 171 -17.66 8.81 -6.61
C GLY A 171 -18.19 9.40 -5.29
N GLU A 172 -17.80 8.84 -4.14
CA GLU A 172 -18.10 9.42 -2.81
C GLU A 172 -16.86 10.12 -2.24
N ASP A 173 -15.69 9.46 -2.31
CA ASP A 173 -14.43 9.96 -1.78
C ASP A 173 -13.53 10.54 -2.87
N SER A 174 -12.65 11.47 -2.50
CA SER A 174 -11.63 11.99 -3.41
C SER A 174 -10.48 10.98 -3.50
N LEU A 175 -10.31 10.35 -4.66
CA LEU A 175 -9.29 9.33 -4.88
C LEU A 175 -8.03 9.94 -5.50
N LEU A 176 -6.85 9.54 -5.02
CA LEU A 176 -5.59 9.94 -5.64
C LEU A 176 -5.38 9.24 -6.99
N ARG A 177 -5.99 8.05 -7.20
CA ARG A 177 -5.95 7.35 -8.49
C ARG A 177 -6.56 8.14 -9.64
N ASP A 178 -7.55 8.97 -9.34
CA ASP A 178 -8.24 9.81 -10.32
C ASP A 178 -7.42 11.04 -10.73
N ALA A 179 -6.33 11.34 -10.01
CA ALA A 179 -5.45 12.44 -10.35
C ALA A 179 -4.65 12.12 -11.63
N SER A 180 -4.54 13.12 -12.52
CA SER A 180 -3.61 13.07 -13.64
C SER A 180 -2.15 13.15 -13.16
N PRO A 181 -1.18 12.72 -13.99
CA PRO A 181 0.25 12.88 -13.66
C PRO A 181 0.63 14.31 -13.29
N MET A 182 0.03 15.30 -13.95
CA MET A 182 0.30 16.71 -13.68
C MET A 182 -0.34 17.21 -12.37
N GLU A 183 -1.47 16.65 -11.95
CA GLU A 183 -2.04 16.96 -10.64
C GLU A 183 -1.21 16.37 -9.51
N ILE A 184 -0.76 15.11 -9.64
CA ILE A 184 0.16 14.51 -8.67
C ILE A 184 1.45 15.32 -8.59
N PHE A 185 1.99 15.75 -9.73
CA PHE A 185 3.15 16.63 -9.74
C PHE A 185 2.90 17.93 -8.95
N ARG A 186 1.76 18.58 -9.14
CA ARG A 186 1.41 19.81 -8.41
C ARG A 186 1.31 19.59 -6.90
N LEU A 187 0.82 18.44 -6.45
CA LEU A 187 0.78 18.10 -5.02
C LEU A 187 2.19 18.05 -4.41
N PHE A 188 3.20 17.69 -5.21
CA PHE A 188 4.59 17.54 -4.77
C PHE A 188 5.55 18.54 -5.43
N GLN A 189 5.04 19.64 -6.01
CA GLN A 189 5.86 20.58 -6.80
C GLN A 189 6.92 21.31 -5.95
N ASN A 190 6.67 21.41 -4.64
CA ASN A 190 7.60 22.00 -3.69
C ASN A 190 8.69 21.01 -3.25
N SER A 191 8.59 19.74 -3.63
CA SER A 191 9.64 18.75 -3.43
C SER A 191 10.67 18.86 -4.56
N THR A 192 11.93 19.07 -4.19
CA THR A 192 13.06 18.96 -5.13
C THR A 192 13.46 17.51 -5.39
N ASP A 193 12.83 16.56 -4.70
CA ASP A 193 13.20 15.16 -4.72
C ASP A 193 12.28 14.32 -5.60
N GLN A 194 12.82 13.86 -6.73
CA GLN A 194 12.12 12.98 -7.66
C GLN A 194 11.72 11.64 -7.05
N ARG A 195 12.39 11.19 -5.97
CA ARG A 195 12.02 9.98 -5.23
C ARG A 195 10.60 10.10 -4.68
N ILE A 196 10.30 11.27 -4.09
CA ILE A 196 8.98 11.54 -3.49
C ILE A 196 7.90 11.48 -4.56
N LEU A 197 8.17 12.01 -5.75
CA LEU A 197 7.23 11.93 -6.87
C LEU A 197 7.03 10.49 -7.34
N GLY A 198 8.10 9.71 -7.45
CA GLY A 198 8.03 8.30 -7.79
C GLY A 198 7.24 7.47 -6.77
N THR A 199 7.25 7.87 -5.50
CA THR A 199 6.46 7.27 -4.43
C THR A 199 5.02 7.74 -4.45
N ALA A 200 4.78 9.02 -4.71
CA ALA A 200 3.44 9.55 -4.93
C ALA A 200 2.70 8.82 -6.03
N MET A 201 3.35 8.56 -7.17
CA MET A 201 2.75 7.79 -8.26
C MET A 201 2.45 6.33 -7.84
N ARG A 202 3.33 5.70 -7.05
CA ARG A 202 3.14 4.33 -6.53
C ARG A 202 1.93 4.24 -5.61
N TYR A 203 1.74 5.23 -4.74
CA TYR A 203 0.55 5.33 -3.89
C TYR A 203 -0.66 5.94 -4.60
N SER A 204 -0.55 6.35 -5.86
CA SER A 204 -1.69 6.81 -6.66
C SER A 204 -2.27 5.66 -7.47
N TRP A 205 -1.42 4.82 -8.05
CA TRP A 205 -1.80 3.88 -9.11
C TRP A 205 -1.25 2.48 -8.87
N PRO A 206 -1.90 1.45 -9.45
CA PRO A 206 -1.35 0.10 -9.45
C PRO A 206 -0.04 0.04 -10.23
N SER A 207 0.87 -0.83 -9.79
CA SER A 207 2.20 -0.99 -10.39
C SER A 207 2.35 -2.29 -11.17
N LEU A 208 3.12 -2.24 -12.26
CA LEU A 208 3.59 -3.40 -13.01
C LEU A 208 5.04 -3.69 -12.63
N ARG A 209 5.32 -4.98 -12.47
CA ARG A 209 6.66 -5.47 -12.17
C ARG A 209 7.65 -5.19 -13.31
N PRO A 210 8.93 -4.95 -12.99
CA PRO A 210 9.93 -4.53 -13.96
C PRO A 210 10.30 -5.58 -15.01
N GLU A 211 10.16 -6.87 -14.71
CA GLU A 211 10.45 -7.95 -15.67
C GLU A 211 9.53 -7.88 -16.89
N LEU A 212 8.35 -7.28 -16.73
CA LEU A 212 7.41 -7.08 -17.83
C LEU A 212 7.83 -5.95 -18.76
N TRP A 213 8.64 -4.99 -18.31
CA TRP A 213 8.89 -3.76 -19.07
C TRP A 213 9.49 -4.02 -20.46
N TRP A 214 10.43 -4.96 -20.59
CA TRP A 214 11.09 -5.21 -21.87
C TRP A 214 10.14 -5.81 -22.91
N ASP A 215 9.34 -6.81 -22.52
CA ASP A 215 8.30 -7.39 -23.36
C ASP A 215 7.21 -6.35 -23.69
N LEU A 216 6.80 -5.56 -22.69
CA LEU A 216 5.85 -4.47 -22.85
C LEU A 216 6.35 -3.40 -23.81
N LYS A 217 7.62 -2.99 -23.72
CA LYS A 217 8.24 -1.99 -24.60
C LYS A 217 8.21 -2.46 -26.04
N LYS A 218 8.54 -3.73 -26.30
CA LYS A 218 8.48 -4.33 -27.65
C LYS A 218 7.06 -4.34 -28.19
N LYS A 219 6.09 -4.84 -27.42
CA LYS A 219 4.67 -4.88 -27.79
C LYS A 219 4.08 -3.48 -27.99
N TRP A 220 4.45 -2.53 -27.16
CA TRP A 220 4.07 -1.12 -27.27
C TRP A 220 4.57 -0.50 -28.57
N LYS A 221 5.87 -0.66 -28.90
CA LYS A 221 6.45 -0.19 -30.16
C LYS A 221 5.76 -0.83 -31.38
N ALA A 222 5.40 -2.10 -31.29
CA ALA A 222 4.69 -2.84 -32.33
C ALA A 222 3.18 -2.54 -32.40
N ARG A 223 2.62 -1.75 -31.46
CA ARG A 223 1.17 -1.58 -31.27
C ARG A 223 0.41 -2.90 -31.07
N ASP A 224 1.08 -3.92 -30.52
CA ASP A 224 0.49 -5.21 -30.19
C ASP A 224 -0.12 -5.17 -28.77
N PHE A 225 -1.25 -4.48 -28.65
CA PHE A 225 -1.98 -4.38 -27.37
C PHE A 225 -2.64 -5.71 -26.98
N LYS A 226 -2.98 -6.57 -27.96
CA LYS A 226 -3.61 -7.87 -27.70
C LYS A 226 -2.62 -8.86 -27.09
N GLY A 227 -1.34 -8.76 -27.43
CA GLY A 227 -0.28 -9.58 -26.85
C GLY A 227 0.15 -9.16 -25.45
N MET A 228 -0.31 -8.02 -24.92
CA MET A 228 0.10 -7.54 -23.58
C MET A 228 -0.49 -8.40 -22.45
N PRO A 229 0.09 -8.39 -21.24
CA PRO A 229 -0.49 -9.07 -20.08
C PRO A 229 -1.96 -8.64 -19.84
N GLN A 230 -2.81 -9.59 -19.43
CA GLN A 230 -4.25 -9.36 -19.23
C GLN A 230 -4.53 -8.19 -18.28
N MET A 231 -3.74 -8.04 -17.21
CA MET A 231 -3.83 -6.90 -16.29
C MET A 231 -3.69 -5.54 -16.99
N LEU A 232 -2.76 -5.42 -17.94
CA LEU A 232 -2.52 -4.19 -18.69
C LEU A 232 -3.66 -3.93 -19.67
N GLN A 233 -4.12 -4.98 -20.36
CA GLN A 233 -5.30 -4.88 -21.22
C GLN A 233 -6.54 -4.43 -20.42
N SER A 234 -6.72 -4.99 -19.22
CA SER A 234 -7.81 -4.61 -18.31
C SER A 234 -7.68 -3.17 -17.85
N ALA A 235 -6.50 -2.73 -17.41
CA ALA A 235 -6.30 -1.35 -16.98
C ALA A 235 -6.54 -0.35 -18.13
N ILE A 236 -6.06 -0.65 -19.35
CA ILE A 236 -6.32 0.17 -20.55
C ILE A 236 -7.83 0.25 -20.82
N LYS A 237 -8.53 -0.89 -20.79
CA LYS A 237 -9.97 -0.96 -21.01
C LYS A 237 -10.76 -0.11 -20.01
N HIS A 238 -10.32 -0.06 -18.75
CA HIS A 238 -10.98 0.70 -17.68
C HIS A 238 -10.40 2.11 -17.51
N ASN A 239 -9.50 2.54 -18.40
CA ASN A 239 -8.79 3.83 -18.31
C ASN A 239 -8.12 4.06 -16.94
N VAL A 240 -7.58 3.00 -16.36
CA VAL A 240 -6.85 3.05 -15.09
C VAL A 240 -5.39 3.38 -15.38
N PRO A 241 -4.84 4.45 -14.77
CA PRO A 241 -3.42 4.74 -14.91
C PRO A 241 -2.59 3.60 -14.31
N LEU A 242 -1.46 3.30 -14.93
CA LEU A 242 -0.53 2.28 -14.43
C LEU A 242 0.88 2.84 -14.29
N LEU A 243 1.51 2.53 -13.17
CA LEU A 243 2.93 2.72 -12.98
C LEU A 243 3.67 1.49 -13.51
N ILE A 244 4.66 1.68 -14.37
CA ILE A 244 5.50 0.60 -14.89
C ILE A 244 6.91 0.81 -14.35
N GLU A 245 7.33 -0.08 -13.47
CA GLU A 245 8.70 -0.12 -13.00
C GLU A 245 9.61 -0.59 -14.15
N THR A 246 10.77 0.04 -14.35
CA THR A 246 11.67 -0.35 -15.46
C THR A 246 12.96 -1.03 -14.98
N LEU A 247 13.21 -1.07 -13.68
CA LEU A 247 14.37 -1.72 -13.09
C LEU A 247 13.93 -2.68 -11.98
N PRO A 248 14.62 -3.83 -11.81
CA PRO A 248 14.37 -4.74 -10.71
C PRO A 248 14.40 -4.00 -9.37
N LEU A 249 13.63 -4.51 -8.40
CA LEU A 249 13.57 -4.05 -7.01
C LEU A 249 14.89 -4.29 -6.27
N SER A 250 15.96 -3.62 -6.70
CA SER A 250 17.17 -3.40 -5.92
C SER A 250 17.03 -2.09 -5.14
N HIS A 251 17.95 -1.76 -4.23
CA HIS A 251 17.90 -0.51 -3.44
C HIS A 251 17.74 0.77 -4.28
N ALA A 252 18.05 0.73 -5.59
CA ALA A 252 17.81 1.82 -6.53
C ALA A 252 16.36 1.93 -7.05
N ALA A 253 15.42 1.06 -6.64
CA ALA A 253 14.07 1.00 -7.22
C ALA A 253 13.17 2.19 -6.85
N ILE A 254 13.43 2.85 -5.72
CA ILE A 254 12.82 4.15 -5.40
C ILE A 254 13.26 5.19 -6.44
N LEU A 255 14.52 5.11 -6.89
CA LEU A 255 15.18 5.99 -7.85
C LEU A 255 15.03 5.54 -9.31
N ALA A 256 14.47 4.35 -9.55
CA ALA A 256 14.41 3.79 -10.89
C ALA A 256 13.54 4.66 -11.80
N PRO A 257 13.92 4.82 -13.08
CA PRO A 257 13.01 5.41 -14.05
C PRO A 257 11.69 4.64 -14.00
N LYS A 258 10.60 5.41 -13.99
CA LYS A 258 9.25 4.87 -14.00
C LYS A 258 8.57 5.38 -15.25
N LYS A 259 7.81 4.49 -15.90
CA LYS A 259 6.88 4.89 -16.95
C LYS A 259 5.48 4.91 -16.40
N ILE A 260 4.66 5.78 -16.94
CA ILE A 260 3.25 5.87 -16.57
C ILE A 260 2.45 5.67 -17.83
N LEU A 261 1.56 4.68 -17.83
CA LEU A 261 0.53 4.58 -18.85
C LEU A 261 -0.70 5.32 -18.36
N PHE A 262 -1.04 6.44 -18.99
CA PHE A 262 -2.19 7.27 -18.63
C PHE A 262 -2.95 7.66 -19.90
N ASN A 263 -4.25 7.33 -19.97
CA ASN A 263 -5.11 7.63 -21.11
C ASN A 263 -4.50 7.23 -22.47
N GLY A 264 -4.00 5.98 -22.56
CA GLY A 264 -3.34 5.44 -23.75
C GLY A 264 -2.01 6.11 -24.13
N THR A 265 -1.50 7.02 -23.30
CA THR A 265 -0.22 7.71 -23.52
C THR A 265 0.81 7.20 -22.53
N LEU A 266 2.00 6.88 -23.03
CA LEU A 266 3.13 6.53 -22.19
C LEU A 266 3.89 7.81 -21.81
N TRP A 267 4.04 8.04 -20.51
CA TRP A 267 4.77 9.16 -19.93
C TRP A 267 6.06 8.68 -19.27
N ALA A 268 7.02 9.57 -19.16
CA ALA A 268 8.26 9.34 -18.44
C ALA A 268 8.32 10.26 -17.21
N LEU A 269 8.59 9.65 -16.05
CA LEU A 269 8.69 10.38 -14.78
C LEU A 269 9.88 11.36 -14.76
N THR A 270 10.96 11.02 -15.46
CA THR A 270 12.21 11.80 -15.55
C THR A 270 12.00 13.20 -16.13
N CYS A 271 11.10 13.34 -17.10
CA CYS A 271 10.80 14.58 -17.83
C CYS A 271 9.37 15.09 -17.61
N MET A 272 8.53 14.33 -16.89
CA MET A 272 7.13 14.67 -16.59
C MET A 272 6.29 15.02 -17.81
N ARG A 273 6.54 14.32 -18.92
CA ARG A 273 5.89 14.54 -20.22
C ARG A 273 5.58 13.21 -20.91
N PRO A 274 4.69 13.23 -21.92
CA PRO A 274 4.58 12.11 -22.84
C PRO A 274 5.97 11.72 -23.36
N LEU A 275 6.27 10.43 -23.43
CA LEU A 275 7.60 9.94 -23.76
C LEU A 275 8.13 10.50 -25.09
N ARG A 276 7.23 10.74 -26.06
CA ARG A 276 7.55 11.32 -27.38
C ARG A 276 8.02 12.80 -27.32
N GLU A 277 7.76 13.49 -26.22
CA GLU A 277 8.07 14.92 -26.00
C GLU A 277 9.30 15.12 -25.09
N CYS A 278 9.88 14.02 -24.60
CA CYS A 278 11.08 14.08 -23.79
C CYS A 278 12.30 14.22 -24.71
N LEU A 279 13.06 15.30 -24.50
CA LEU A 279 14.27 15.61 -25.28
C LEU A 279 15.35 14.53 -25.13
N TRP A 280 15.33 13.80 -24.02
CA TRP A 280 16.16 12.64 -23.78
C TRP A 280 15.44 11.40 -24.30
N VAL A 281 15.91 10.89 -25.44
CA VAL A 281 15.47 9.59 -25.94
C VAL A 281 16.14 8.51 -25.08
N GLU A 282 15.44 8.05 -24.04
CA GLU A 282 15.89 6.98 -23.14
C GLU A 282 16.17 5.61 -23.83
N ASP A 283 16.15 5.54 -25.16
CA ASP A 283 16.61 4.35 -25.88
C ASP A 283 18.14 4.12 -25.72
N GLU A 284 18.90 5.08 -25.16
CA GLU A 284 20.35 4.96 -24.93
C GLU A 284 20.78 4.22 -23.66
N PHE A 285 19.90 4.03 -22.65
CA PHE A 285 20.15 3.05 -21.59
C PHE A 285 19.75 1.65 -22.09
N GLY A 286 20.43 1.22 -23.14
CA GLY A 286 20.38 -0.17 -23.56
C GLY A 286 20.90 -1.04 -22.42
N HIS A 287 20.08 -1.98 -21.96
CA HIS A 287 20.62 -3.32 -21.79
C HIS A 287 20.16 -4.17 -22.97
N PRO A 288 21.03 -4.32 -23.99
CA PRO A 288 20.92 -5.37 -24.98
C PRO A 288 21.38 -6.71 -24.35
N GLU A 289 20.63 -7.76 -24.67
CA GLU A 289 20.96 -9.20 -24.65
C GLU A 289 21.66 -9.77 -23.38
N LEU A 290 20.84 -10.39 -22.52
CA LEU A 290 21.21 -11.59 -21.76
C LEU A 290 20.32 -12.75 -22.22
#